data_AF-A0A1I7AE53-F1
#
_entry.id   AF-A0A1I7AE53-F1
#
_cell.length_a   1.000
_cell.length_b   1.000
_cell.length_c   1.000
_cell.angle_alpha   90.00
_cell.angle_beta   90.00
_cell.angle_gamma   90.00
#
_symmetry.space_group_name_H-M   'P 1'
#
loop_
_entity.id
_entity.type
_entity.pdbx_description
1 polymer ?
#
loop_
_entity_poly.entity_id
_entity_poly.type
_entity_poly.pdbx_seq_one_letter_code
_entity_poly.pdbx_strand_id
1 'polypeptide(L)'
;MWKLILIIPFWFLPQPPTPDFVVLIVNNCQLAKYVERGENPKRFFIVLDYRDTRGLVTLGHDYIYPEDKPSTMTMSYREILQGNPMFTSDINNLLSWAKLKTNKKKIFILLSSDYCSGKRFVSSQSFTLYEVKIGLELIE
;
A
#
# COMPACT_ATOMS: atom_id res chain seq x y z
N MET A 1 -24.57 41.41 30.81
CA MET A 1 -23.31 40.90 30.24
C MET A 1 -23.61 39.62 29.47
N TRP A 2 -23.80 39.70 28.16
CA TRP A 2 -24.01 38.51 27.32
C TRP A 2 -22.73 38.21 26.56
N LYS A 3 -22.14 37.04 26.81
CA LYS A 3 -21.01 36.51 26.04
C LYS A 3 -21.56 35.96 24.72
N LEU A 4 -21.24 36.62 23.61
CA LEU A 4 -21.37 36.00 22.29
C LEU A 4 -20.39 34.82 22.21
N ILE A 5 -20.93 33.61 22.10
CA ILE A 5 -20.15 32.42 21.77
C ILE A 5 -20.06 32.39 20.24
N LEU A 6 -18.87 32.63 19.72
CA LEU A 6 -18.56 32.57 18.30
C LEU A 6 -18.45 31.09 17.89
N ILE A 7 -19.55 30.53 17.38
CA ILE A 7 -19.56 29.21 16.76
C ILE A 7 -18.98 29.37 15.36
N ILE A 8 -17.66 29.20 15.23
CA ILE A 8 -17.00 29.18 13.91
C ILE A 8 -17.43 27.88 13.22
N PRO A 9 -18.13 27.92 12.06
CA PRO A 9 -18.48 26.71 11.33
C PRO A 9 -17.19 26.09 10.78
N PHE A 10 -16.76 24.99 11.37
CA PHE A 10 -15.56 24.20 11.01
C PHE A 10 -15.62 23.58 9.59
N TRP A 11 -16.64 23.92 8.80
CA TRP A 11 -16.96 23.33 7.50
C TRP A 11 -16.17 23.92 6.33
N PHE A 12 -15.46 25.03 6.52
CA PHE A 12 -14.69 25.72 5.47
C PHE A 12 -13.18 25.48 5.53
N LEU A 13 -12.71 24.52 6.31
CA LEU A 13 -11.29 24.17 6.25
C LEU A 13 -10.98 23.53 4.88
N PRO A 14 -10.02 24.07 4.13
CA PRO A 14 -9.59 23.46 2.87
C PRO A 14 -9.15 22.03 3.17
N GLN A 15 -9.83 21.06 2.54
CA GLN A 15 -9.41 19.67 2.65
C GLN A 15 -7.98 19.59 2.08
N PRO A 16 -7.03 18.99 2.81
CA PRO A 16 -5.70 18.78 2.28
C PRO A 16 -5.83 17.98 0.96
N PRO A 17 -5.00 18.28 -0.05
CA PRO A 17 -5.06 17.59 -1.32
C PRO A 17 -4.92 16.09 -1.08
N THR A 18 -5.83 15.30 -1.65
CA THR A 18 -5.72 13.84 -1.53
C THR A 18 -4.42 13.40 -2.19
N PRO A 19 -3.62 12.55 -1.54
CA PRO A 19 -2.40 12.03 -2.13
C PRO A 19 -2.69 11.38 -3.49
N ASP A 20 -1.78 11.56 -4.44
CA ASP A 20 -1.79 10.94 -5.76
C ASP A 20 -1.32 9.47 -5.73
N PHE A 21 -1.18 8.92 -4.52
CA PHE A 21 -0.81 7.54 -4.27
C PHE A 21 -1.74 6.85 -3.25
N VAL A 22 -1.64 5.54 -3.18
CA VAL A 22 -2.28 4.66 -2.19
C VAL A 22 -1.18 3.82 -1.55
N VAL A 23 -1.20 3.71 -0.22
CA VAL A 23 -0.34 2.76 0.49
C VAL A 23 -1.14 1.50 0.81
N LEU A 24 -0.67 0.34 0.35
CA LEU A 24 -1.19 -0.96 0.77
C LEU A 24 -0.30 -1.53 1.87
N ILE A 25 -0.92 -1.92 2.98
CA ILE A 25 -0.26 -2.65 4.04
C ILE A 25 -0.48 -4.14 3.79
N VAL A 26 0.60 -4.86 3.48
CA VAL A 26 0.57 -6.32 3.35
C VAL A 26 0.54 -6.94 4.74
N ASN A 27 -0.65 -6.97 5.34
CA ASN A 27 -0.84 -7.36 6.73
C ASN A 27 -1.10 -8.86 6.95
N ASN A 28 -1.11 -9.64 5.86
CA ASN A 28 -1.26 -11.07 5.96
C ASN A 28 0.09 -11.75 6.24
N CYS A 29 0.42 -11.88 7.51
CA CYS A 29 1.69 -12.45 7.98
C CYS A 29 1.91 -13.93 7.63
N GLN A 30 0.87 -14.64 7.18
CA GLN A 30 0.93 -16.07 6.84
C GLN A 30 0.82 -16.35 5.34
N LEU A 31 0.16 -15.48 4.56
CA LEU A 31 -0.12 -15.73 3.13
C LEU A 31 0.77 -14.94 2.16
N ALA A 32 1.55 -13.96 2.62
CA ALA A 32 2.57 -13.32 1.80
C ALA A 32 3.75 -14.29 1.62
N LYS A 33 3.58 -15.25 0.69
CA LYS A 33 4.45 -16.44 0.63
C LYS A 33 5.79 -16.20 -0.08
N TYR A 34 5.91 -15.17 -0.91
CA TYR A 34 7.10 -14.98 -1.74
C TYR A 34 7.40 -13.49 -1.91
N VAL A 35 8.51 -13.03 -1.33
CA VAL A 35 9.21 -11.85 -1.84
C VAL A 35 10.28 -12.39 -2.76
N GLU A 36 9.93 -12.65 -4.02
CA GLU A 36 10.93 -13.00 -5.03
C GLU A 36 11.59 -11.72 -5.50
N ARG A 37 12.60 -11.29 -4.76
CA ARG A 37 13.69 -10.52 -5.35
C ARG A 37 14.47 -11.54 -6.17
N GLY A 38 14.14 -11.68 -7.46
CA GLY A 38 14.88 -12.59 -8.33
C GLY A 38 16.38 -12.30 -8.27
N GLU A 39 17.22 -13.23 -8.71
CA GLU A 39 18.70 -13.04 -8.75
C GLU A 39 19.11 -11.73 -9.45
N ASN A 40 18.24 -11.23 -10.33
CA ASN A 40 18.33 -9.91 -10.91
C ASN A 40 17.75 -8.84 -9.96
N PRO A 41 18.55 -7.88 -9.45
CA PRO A 41 18.08 -6.80 -8.57
C PRO A 41 17.01 -5.89 -9.22
N LYS A 42 16.76 -6.08 -10.52
CA LYS A 42 15.75 -5.36 -11.30
C LYS A 42 14.34 -5.94 -11.22
N ARG A 43 14.16 -7.10 -10.58
CA ARG A 43 12.85 -7.75 -10.40
C ARG A 43 12.49 -7.86 -8.93
N PHE A 44 11.25 -7.50 -8.62
CA PHE A 44 10.70 -7.65 -7.29
C PHE A 44 9.20 -7.91 -7.39
N PHE A 45 8.76 -9.05 -6.85
CA PHE A 45 7.34 -9.39 -6.79
C PHE A 45 6.97 -9.97 -5.42
N ILE A 46 5.76 -9.64 -5.01
CA ILE A 46 5.03 -10.26 -3.91
C ILE A 46 3.82 -10.97 -4.48
N VAL A 47 3.76 -12.27 -4.29
CA VAL A 47 2.56 -13.04 -4.62
C VAL A 47 1.66 -13.08 -3.40
N LEU A 48 0.44 -12.58 -3.56
CA LEU A 48 -0.63 -12.69 -2.58
C LEU A 48 -1.57 -13.81 -3.03
N ASP A 49 -1.48 -14.92 -2.31
CA ASP A 49 -2.39 -16.06 -2.44
C ASP A 49 -3.77 -15.62 -1.91
N TYR A 50 -4.67 -15.32 -2.84
CA TYR A 50 -5.94 -14.68 -2.53
C TYR A 50 -6.99 -15.72 -2.11
N ARG A 51 -7.66 -15.49 -0.97
CA ARG A 51 -8.50 -16.48 -0.28
C ARG A 51 -9.76 -16.94 -1.02
N ASP A 52 -10.13 -16.34 -2.15
CA ASP A 52 -11.28 -16.80 -2.97
C ASP A 52 -10.91 -17.97 -3.89
N THR A 53 -9.71 -18.58 -3.75
CA THR A 53 -9.26 -19.84 -4.41
C THR A 53 -9.26 -19.88 -5.94
N ARG A 54 -9.84 -18.86 -6.60
CA ARG A 54 -10.06 -18.79 -8.06
C ARG A 54 -9.12 -17.80 -8.76
N GLY A 55 -8.15 -17.23 -8.04
CA GLY A 55 -7.21 -16.30 -8.66
C GLY A 55 -6.04 -15.89 -7.76
N LEU A 56 -4.99 -15.42 -8.40
CA LEU A 56 -3.76 -14.92 -7.79
C LEU A 56 -3.66 -13.40 -7.98
N VAL A 57 -3.20 -12.72 -6.94
CA VAL A 57 -2.87 -11.29 -7.01
C VAL A 57 -1.37 -11.15 -6.85
N THR A 58 -0.70 -10.52 -7.80
CA THR A 58 0.73 -10.21 -7.71
C THR A 58 0.92 -8.72 -7.52
N LEU A 59 1.69 -8.32 -6.52
CA LEU A 59 2.12 -6.95 -6.30
C LEU A 59 3.61 -6.86 -6.61
N GLY A 60 3.99 -6.16 -7.66
CA GLY A 60 5.41 -6.03 -7.95
C GLY A 60 5.72 -5.22 -9.19
N HIS A 61 6.96 -5.33 -9.62
CA HIS A 61 7.48 -4.64 -10.78
C HIS A 61 8.59 -5.45 -11.46
N ASP A 62 8.68 -5.27 -12.77
CA ASP A 62 9.87 -5.61 -13.56
C ASP A 62 10.38 -4.31 -14.19
N TYR A 63 11.70 -4.16 -14.26
CA TYR A 63 12.32 -3.10 -15.03
C TYR A 63 13.59 -3.63 -15.72
N ILE A 64 13.87 -3.14 -16.92
CA ILE A 64 15.08 -3.53 -17.67
C ILE A 64 16.15 -2.47 -17.48
N TYR A 65 15.76 -1.20 -17.55
CA TYR A 65 16.65 -0.05 -17.49
C TYR A 65 16.54 0.69 -16.16
N PRO A 66 17.63 1.27 -15.63
CA PRO A 66 17.62 1.99 -14.35
C PRO A 66 16.61 3.13 -14.26
N GLU A 67 16.31 3.79 -15.37
CA GLU A 67 15.30 4.85 -15.50
C GLU A 67 13.87 4.35 -15.30
N ASP A 68 13.61 3.07 -15.56
CA ASP A 68 12.32 2.41 -15.32
C ASP A 68 12.20 1.88 -13.88
N LYS A 69 13.22 2.12 -13.04
CA LYS A 69 13.21 1.69 -11.65
C LYS A 69 12.02 2.33 -10.94
N PRO A 70 11.16 1.54 -10.29
CA PRO A 70 10.02 2.07 -9.57
C PRO A 70 10.45 2.97 -8.43
N SER A 71 9.60 3.95 -8.16
CA SER A 71 9.84 4.91 -7.08
C SER A 71 9.83 4.18 -5.74
N THR A 72 10.62 4.69 -4.81
CA THR A 72 10.54 4.31 -3.41
C THR A 72 10.26 5.55 -2.58
N MET A 73 9.51 5.40 -1.50
CA MET A 73 9.35 6.47 -0.51
C MET A 73 9.67 5.92 0.88
N THR A 74 10.01 6.82 1.79
CA THR A 74 10.29 6.45 3.18
C THR A 74 9.26 7.12 4.07
N MET A 75 8.57 6.34 4.89
CA MET A 75 7.55 6.83 5.81
C MET A 75 7.63 6.08 7.14
N SER A 76 7.36 6.77 8.25
CA SER A 76 7.06 6.13 9.53
C SER A 76 5.70 5.45 9.50
N TYR A 77 5.50 4.46 10.38
CA TYR A 77 4.21 3.79 10.47
C TYR A 77 3.06 4.74 10.82
N ARG A 78 3.33 5.78 11.62
CA ARG A 78 2.36 6.83 11.96
C ARG A 78 1.90 7.60 10.72
N GLU A 79 2.84 8.02 9.87
CA GLU A 79 2.52 8.75 8.64
C GLU A 79 1.73 7.86 7.67
N ILE A 80 2.08 6.58 7.58
CA ILE A 80 1.34 5.60 6.78
C ILE A 80 -0.12 5.55 7.22
N LEU A 81 -0.38 5.44 8.54
CA LEU A 81 -1.75 5.39 9.07
C LEU A 81 -2.52 6.70 8.84
N GLN A 82 -1.86 7.85 8.91
CA GLN A 82 -2.48 9.15 8.62
C GLN A 82 -2.85 9.32 7.14
N GLY A 83 -2.15 8.62 6.24
CA GLY A 83 -2.41 8.60 4.81
C GLY A 83 -3.61 7.76 4.36
N ASN A 84 -4.42 7.24 5.29
CA ASN A 84 -5.54 6.33 5.02
C ASN A 84 -5.13 5.12 4.17
N PRO A 85 -4.24 4.25 4.71
CA PRO A 85 -3.73 3.11 3.98
C PRO A 85 -4.82 2.04 3.84
N MET A 86 -4.68 1.17 2.86
CA MET A 86 -5.55 0.00 2.72
C MET A 86 -4.83 -1.26 3.19
N PHE A 87 -5.51 -2.09 3.96
CA PHE A 87 -4.96 -3.38 4.35
C PHE A 87 -5.31 -4.43 3.30
N THR A 88 -4.33 -5.25 2.92
CA THR A 88 -4.58 -6.33 1.94
C THR A 88 -5.65 -7.32 2.40
N SER A 89 -5.81 -7.51 3.72
CA SER A 89 -6.87 -8.35 4.30
C SER A 89 -8.27 -7.81 4.09
N ASP A 90 -8.43 -6.52 3.79
CA ASP A 90 -9.73 -5.87 3.69
C ASP A 90 -10.22 -5.88 2.23
N ILE A 91 -9.35 -6.24 1.29
CA ILE A 91 -9.64 -6.32 -0.14
C ILE A 91 -10.19 -7.71 -0.45
N ASN A 92 -11.48 -7.91 -0.15
CA ASN A 92 -12.14 -9.21 -0.13
C ASN A 92 -12.75 -9.68 -1.46
N ASN A 93 -12.34 -9.13 -2.60
CA ASN A 93 -12.70 -9.71 -3.90
C ASN A 93 -11.78 -9.23 -5.04
N LEU A 94 -11.71 -10.03 -6.11
CA LEU A 94 -10.96 -9.70 -7.33
C LEU A 94 -11.42 -8.40 -7.99
N LEU A 95 -12.70 -8.03 -7.90
CA LEU A 95 -13.21 -6.78 -8.47
C LEU A 95 -12.61 -5.54 -7.77
N SER A 96 -12.46 -5.57 -6.45
CA SER A 96 -11.79 -4.50 -5.69
C SER A 96 -10.32 -4.38 -6.07
N TRP A 97 -9.64 -5.50 -6.28
CA TRP A 97 -8.28 -5.52 -6.81
C TRP A 97 -8.20 -4.95 -8.23
N ALA A 98 -9.15 -5.29 -9.11
CA ALA A 98 -9.23 -4.76 -10.46
C ALA A 98 -9.45 -3.23 -10.45
N LYS A 99 -10.33 -2.73 -9.58
CA LYS A 99 -10.53 -1.28 -9.40
C LYS A 99 -9.24 -0.57 -9.00
N LEU A 100 -8.49 -1.15 -8.06
CA LEU A 100 -7.18 -0.62 -7.65
C LEU A 100 -6.18 -0.63 -8.81
N LYS A 101 -6.11 -1.72 -9.58
CA LYS A 101 -5.24 -1.84 -10.76
C LYS A 101 -5.51 -0.76 -11.81
N THR A 102 -6.79 -0.41 -12.01
CA THR A 102 -7.19 0.63 -12.99
C THR A 102 -7.12 2.06 -12.44
N ASN A 103 -6.84 2.24 -11.14
CA ASN A 103 -6.70 3.56 -10.56
C ASN A 103 -5.45 4.25 -11.14
N LYS A 104 -5.54 5.55 -11.40
CA LYS A 104 -4.41 6.36 -11.88
C LYS A 104 -3.37 6.67 -10.79
N LYS A 105 -3.72 6.41 -9.52
CA LYS A 105 -2.83 6.62 -8.38
C LYS A 105 -1.69 5.61 -8.36
N LYS A 106 -0.50 6.04 -7.97
CA LYS A 106 0.61 5.14 -7.67
C LYS A 106 0.27 4.25 -6.48
N ILE A 107 0.75 3.02 -6.48
CA ILE A 107 0.51 2.08 -5.39
C ILE A 107 1.85 1.79 -4.74
N PHE A 108 1.96 2.14 -3.46
CA PHE A 108 3.11 1.81 -2.63
C PHE A 108 2.75 0.71 -1.65
N ILE A 109 3.69 -0.14 -1.30
CA ILE A 109 3.44 -1.22 -0.34
C ILE A 109 4.33 -1.12 0.88
N LEU A 110 3.74 -1.39 2.04
CA LEU A 110 4.47 -1.79 3.25
C LEU A 110 4.53 -3.32 3.26
N LEU A 111 5.76 -3.85 3.20
CA LEU A 111 6.02 -5.28 3.15
C LEU A 111 5.50 -5.98 4.41
N SER A 112 5.07 -7.24 4.25
CA SER A 112 4.68 -8.07 5.40
C SER A 112 5.84 -8.30 6.36
N SER A 113 7.08 -8.43 5.86
CA SER A 113 8.28 -8.56 6.69
C SER A 113 8.48 -7.38 7.65
N ASP A 114 8.10 -6.17 7.22
CA ASP A 114 8.21 -4.98 8.02
C ASP A 114 6.98 -4.78 8.90
N TYR A 115 5.78 -4.90 8.31
CA TYR A 115 4.53 -4.77 9.04
C TYR A 115 4.42 -5.82 10.14
N CYS A 116 4.64 -7.10 9.85
CA CYS A 116 4.48 -8.20 10.80
C CYS A 116 5.60 -8.27 11.86
N SER A 117 6.66 -7.46 11.71
CA SER A 117 7.72 -7.37 12.72
C SER A 117 7.34 -6.43 13.87
N GLY A 118 8.08 -6.51 14.98
CA GLY A 118 7.98 -5.55 16.08
C GLY A 118 8.40 -4.12 15.71
N LYS A 119 9.05 -3.92 14.55
CA LYS A 119 9.54 -2.60 14.10
C LYS A 119 8.44 -1.57 13.97
N ARG A 120 7.20 -1.98 13.64
CA ARG A 120 6.04 -1.07 13.53
C ARG A 120 5.70 -0.33 14.82
N PHE A 121 6.15 -0.83 15.97
CA PHE A 121 5.93 -0.22 17.28
C PHE A 121 7.04 0.74 17.71
N VAL A 122 8.14 0.79 16.96
CA VAL A 122 9.26 1.70 17.23
C VAL A 122 8.96 3.05 16.59
N SER A 123 8.79 4.09 17.41
CA SER A 123 8.33 5.41 16.96
C SER A 123 9.28 6.13 16.01
N SER A 124 10.59 5.86 16.09
CA SER A 124 11.62 6.41 15.20
C SER A 124 11.87 5.55 13.97
N GLN A 125 11.19 4.41 13.82
CA GLN A 125 11.39 3.53 12.68
C GLN A 125 10.71 4.09 11.44
N SER A 126 11.51 4.25 10.40
CA SER A 126 11.04 4.51 9.04
C SER A 126 11.05 3.23 8.21
N PHE A 127 10.09 3.13 7.31
CA PHE A 127 9.93 2.01 6.39
C PHE A 127 10.12 2.49 4.96
N THR A 128 10.84 1.71 4.17
CA THR A 128 10.92 1.90 2.73
C THR A 128 9.69 1.26 2.09
N LEU A 129 8.88 2.07 1.44
CA LEU A 129 7.75 1.62 0.63
C LEU A 129 8.17 1.57 -0.82
N TYR A 130 7.70 0.54 -1.52
CA TYR A 130 8.05 0.26 -2.91
C TYR A 130 6.84 0.52 -3.79
N GLU A 131 7.02 1.28 -4.87
CA GLU A 131 6.01 1.40 -5.93
C GLU A 131 5.84 0.04 -6.61
N VAL A 132 4.58 -0.37 -6.79
CA VAL A 132 4.22 -1.65 -7.41
C VAL A 132 3.08 -1.48 -8.41
N LYS A 133 2.97 -2.46 -9.29
CA LYS A 133 1.81 -2.70 -10.14
C LYS A 133 1.04 -3.92 -9.62
N ILE A 134 -0.26 -3.94 -9.90
CA ILE A 134 -1.14 -5.07 -9.59
C ILE A 134 -1.28 -5.95 -10.83
N GLY A 135 -0.84 -7.21 -10.71
CA GLY A 135 -1.18 -8.30 -11.61
C GLY A 135 -2.33 -9.13 -11.05
N LEU A 136 -3.21 -9.60 -11.93
CA LEU A 136 -4.36 -10.44 -11.60
C LEU A 136 -4.35 -11.62 -12.56
N GLU A 137 -4.41 -12.82 -12.01
CA GLU A 137 -4.45 -14.07 -12.76
C GLU A 137 -5.63 -14.91 -12.22
N LEU A 138 -6.39 -15.51 -13.12
CA LEU A 138 -7.46 -16.44 -12.76
C LEU A 138 -6.85 -17.85 -12.75
N ILE A 139 -7.09 -18.61 -11.70
CA ILE A 139 -6.73 -20.02 -11.66
C ILE A 139 -7.95 -20.78 -12.17
N GLU A 140 -7.82 -21.41 -13.34
CA GLU A 140 -8.83 -22.31 -13.94
C GLU A 140 -8.89 -23.65 -13.21
#